data_AF-D8LUR8-F1
#
_entry.id   AF-D8LUR8-F1
#
_cell.length_a   1.000
_cell.length_b   1.000
_cell.length_c   1.000
_cell.angle_alpha   90.00
_cell.angle_beta   90.00
_cell.angle_gamma   90.00
#
_symmetry.space_group_name_H-M   'P 1'
#
loop_
_entity.id
_entity.type
_entity.pdbx_description
1 polymer ?
#
loop_
_entity_poly.entity_id
_entity_poly.type
_entity_poly.pdbx_seq_one_letter_code
_entity_poly.pdbx_strand_id
1 'polypeptide(L)'
;MKQVSNTVVALKSPLILGKRKLDCVCLTLDTSTPKETYFTDKKRKIKGKDYSIFITILKTKFTFSVIKPDSSFFISNSRTSFVKCYHGTSPSYLVPCRPGLVIATSSNVHYIPHEDVIAMNLDRLGGGTFDFMVKTSTQKQYDFTMVAREERACLEEYSKEVIRENRIRQGGKGNEVDEDDSSDDPFSLQSEDESDKEKDAEALKELVKEDSEEDADGSDSSPDDDLPSKRQRTI
;
A
#
# COMPACT_ATOMS: atom_id res chain seq x y z
N MET A 1 23.97 13.67 -17.15
CA MET A 1 23.04 12.53 -17.10
C MET A 1 21.89 12.77 -18.07
N LYS A 2 21.35 11.74 -18.73
CA LYS A 2 20.08 11.87 -19.47
C LYS A 2 18.94 11.95 -18.44
N GLN A 3 18.13 13.00 -18.50
CA GLN A 3 16.94 13.10 -17.66
C GLN A 3 15.78 12.47 -18.43
N VAL A 4 15.16 11.45 -17.83
CA VAL A 4 14.03 10.73 -18.43
C VAL A 4 12.83 10.78 -17.50
N SER A 5 11.63 10.83 -18.08
CA SER A 5 10.37 10.72 -17.36
C SER A 5 9.57 9.54 -17.89
N ASN A 6 9.24 8.61 -17.00
CA ASN A 6 8.31 7.53 -17.29
C ASN A 6 6.90 8.11 -17.28
N THR A 7 6.26 8.08 -18.45
CA THR A 7 4.92 8.62 -18.68
C THR A 7 3.96 7.45 -18.85
N VAL A 8 3.03 7.30 -17.91
CA VAL A 8 2.00 6.26 -17.96
C VAL A 8 0.74 6.83 -18.60
N VAL A 9 0.18 6.09 -19.56
CA VAL A 9 -1.09 6.40 -20.23
C VAL A 9 -2.07 5.29 -19.89
N ALA A 10 -3.05 5.59 -19.05
CA ALA A 10 -4.20 4.71 -18.85
C ALA A 10 -5.08 4.74 -20.11
N LEU A 11 -5.48 3.57 -20.61
CA LEU A 11 -6.25 3.44 -21.84
C LEU A 11 -7.74 3.25 -21.50
N LYS A 12 -8.62 4.07 -22.10
CA LYS A 12 -10.08 3.88 -21.97
C LYS A 12 -10.54 2.52 -22.51
N SER A 13 -9.89 2.04 -23.57
CA SER A 13 -10.08 0.70 -24.13
C SER A 13 -8.74 -0.03 -24.14
N PRO A 14 -8.69 -1.28 -23.66
CA PRO A 14 -7.44 -2.03 -23.55
C PRO A 14 -6.83 -2.35 -24.91
N LEU A 15 -5.50 -2.26 -25.00
CA LEU A 15 -4.76 -2.70 -26.18
C LEU A 15 -4.54 -4.22 -26.11
N ILE A 16 -4.94 -4.93 -27.17
CA ILE A 16 -4.74 -6.38 -27.29
C ILE A 16 -3.48 -6.64 -28.12
N LEU A 17 -2.48 -7.26 -27.50
CA LEU A 17 -1.22 -7.67 -28.14
C LEU A 17 -1.09 -9.19 -28.07
N GLY A 18 -1.58 -9.87 -29.11
CA GLY A 18 -1.68 -11.33 -29.13
C GLY A 18 -2.58 -11.84 -28.01
N LYS A 19 -2.03 -12.62 -27.07
CA LYS A 19 -2.74 -13.12 -25.88
C LYS A 19 -2.75 -12.13 -24.70
N ARG A 20 -2.04 -10.99 -24.79
CA ARG A 20 -1.93 -10.02 -23.70
C ARG A 20 -2.94 -8.89 -23.86
N LYS A 21 -3.55 -8.51 -22.74
CA LYS A 21 -4.42 -7.33 -22.60
C LYS A 21 -3.68 -6.28 -21.79
N LEU A 22 -3.51 -5.08 -22.34
CA LEU A 22 -2.85 -3.95 -21.68
C LEU A 22 -3.87 -2.84 -21.44
N ASP A 23 -4.20 -2.59 -20.17
CA ASP A 23 -5.07 -1.49 -19.77
C ASP A 23 -4.29 -0.16 -19.63
N CYS A 24 -2.95 -0.20 -19.65
CA CYS A 24 -2.04 0.96 -19.59
C CYS A 24 -0.81 0.78 -20.50
N VAL A 25 -0.18 1.90 -20.88
CA VAL A 25 1.11 1.92 -21.60
C VAL A 25 2.10 2.81 -20.84
N CYS A 26 3.34 2.37 -20.67
CA CYS A 26 4.42 3.18 -20.10
C CYS A 26 5.43 3.58 -21.17
N LEU A 27 5.76 4.87 -21.25
CA LEU A 27 6.72 5.43 -22.20
C LEU A 27 7.82 6.17 -21.44
N THR A 28 9.07 5.74 -21.61
CA THR A 28 10.24 6.49 -21.12
C THR A 28 10.59 7.60 -22.11
N LEU A 29 10.30 8.85 -21.75
CA LEU A 29 10.48 10.02 -22.61
C LEU A 29 11.66 10.89 -22.13
N ASP A 30 12.51 11.34 -23.05
CA ASP A 30 13.61 12.28 -22.74
C ASP A 30 13.07 13.67 -22.38
N THR A 31 13.47 14.17 -21.22
CA THR A 31 13.14 15.53 -20.73
C THR A 31 14.33 16.46 -20.72
N SER A 32 15.49 16.02 -21.22
CA SER A 32 16.71 16.79 -21.38
C SER A 32 16.94 17.24 -22.82
N THR A 33 16.98 16.31 -23.79
CA THR A 33 17.39 16.60 -25.17
C THR A 33 16.22 17.14 -26.01
N PRO A 34 16.32 18.34 -26.62
CA PRO A 34 15.36 18.80 -27.60
C PRO A 34 15.58 18.11 -28.95
N LYS A 35 14.50 17.68 -29.59
CA LYS A 35 14.48 17.09 -30.94
C LYS A 35 13.50 17.85 -31.83
N GLU A 36 13.57 17.60 -33.13
CA GLU A 36 12.57 18.03 -34.10
C GLU A 36 11.82 16.79 -34.60
N THR A 37 10.49 16.87 -34.67
CA THR A 37 9.63 15.78 -35.12
C THR A 37 8.60 16.31 -36.12
N TYR A 38 8.43 15.61 -37.24
CA TYR A 38 7.42 15.96 -38.23
C TYR A 38 6.08 15.35 -37.83
N PHE A 39 5.07 16.19 -37.60
CA PHE A 39 3.72 15.76 -37.29
C PHE A 39 2.87 15.75 -38.58
N THR A 40 2.76 14.56 -39.17
CA THR A 40 2.13 14.27 -40.46
C THR A 40 0.76 14.92 -40.62
N ASP A 41 -0.10 14.73 -39.63
CA ASP A 41 -1.52 15.11 -39.66
C ASP A 41 -1.75 16.61 -39.81
N LYS A 42 -0.78 17.44 -39.41
CA LYS A 42 -0.84 18.90 -39.57
C LYS A 42 0.21 19.45 -40.52
N LYS A 43 1.01 18.57 -41.16
CA LYS A 43 2.17 18.90 -42.02
C LYS A 43 3.16 19.89 -41.36
N ARG A 44 3.25 19.88 -40.02
CA ARG A 44 4.05 20.83 -39.22
C ARG A 44 5.24 20.12 -38.58
N LYS A 45 6.36 20.83 -38.50
CA LYS A 45 7.48 20.44 -37.63
C LYS A 45 7.22 20.95 -36.22
N ILE A 46 7.48 20.11 -35.22
CA ILE A 46 7.42 20.47 -33.79
C ILE A 46 8.82 20.27 -33.22
N LYS A 47 9.36 21.29 -32.55
CA LYS A 47 10.66 21.25 -31.88
C LYS A 47 10.46 21.34 -30.37
N GLY A 48 11.09 20.45 -29.61
CA GLY A 48 10.94 20.38 -28.16
C GLY A 48 11.54 19.11 -27.57
N LYS A 49 11.43 18.95 -26.25
CA LYS A 49 11.78 17.70 -25.53
C LYS A 49 10.76 16.62 -25.85
N ASP A 50 11.14 15.34 -25.83
CA ASP A 50 10.24 14.23 -26.21
C ASP A 50 8.92 14.28 -25.43
N TYR A 51 8.98 14.48 -24.10
CA TYR A 51 7.79 14.65 -23.27
C TYR A 51 6.89 15.82 -23.71
N SER A 52 7.49 16.97 -24.03
CA SER A 52 6.75 18.16 -24.48
C SER A 52 6.10 17.94 -25.85
N ILE A 53 6.80 17.30 -26.78
CA ILE A 53 6.28 16.93 -28.11
C ILE A 53 5.13 15.93 -27.94
N PHE A 54 5.32 14.87 -27.14
CA PHE A 54 4.32 13.84 -26.87
C PHE A 54 3.02 14.43 -26.32
N ILE A 55 3.09 15.22 -25.23
CA ILE A 55 1.90 15.87 -24.64
C ILE A 55 1.25 16.85 -25.62
N THR A 56 2.03 17.58 -26.43
CA THR A 56 1.49 18.49 -27.44
C THR A 56 0.70 17.74 -28.51
N ILE A 57 1.25 16.64 -29.03
CA ILE A 57 0.58 15.79 -30.03
C ILE A 57 -0.68 15.16 -29.43
N LEU A 58 -0.58 14.57 -28.24
CA LEU A 58 -1.69 13.89 -27.56
C LEU A 58 -2.88 14.85 -27.35
N LYS A 59 -2.62 16.10 -26.95
CA LYS A 59 -3.64 17.16 -26.77
C LYS A 59 -4.37 17.55 -28.05
N THR A 60 -3.83 17.25 -29.24
CA THR A 60 -4.54 17.50 -30.51
C THR A 60 -5.52 16.39 -30.90
N LYS A 61 -5.51 15.26 -30.19
CA LYS A 61 -6.28 14.05 -30.52
C LYS A 61 -7.22 13.62 -29.40
N PHE A 62 -6.87 13.89 -28.15
CA PHE A 62 -7.61 13.39 -26.99
C PHE A 62 -7.77 14.49 -25.93
N THR A 63 -8.91 14.48 -25.25
CA THR A 63 -9.11 15.20 -24.00
C THR A 63 -8.61 14.32 -22.85
N PHE A 64 -7.64 14.79 -22.09
CA PHE A 64 -7.07 14.08 -20.95
C PHE A 64 -6.49 15.06 -19.92
N SER A 65 -6.39 14.60 -18.67
CA SER A 65 -5.71 15.31 -17.58
C SER A 65 -4.27 14.80 -17.44
N VAL A 66 -3.31 15.71 -17.28
CA VAL A 66 -1.93 15.34 -16.93
C VAL A 66 -1.85 15.24 -15.41
N ILE A 67 -1.69 14.02 -14.92
CA ILE A 67 -1.50 13.73 -13.50
C ILE A 67 -0.01 13.64 -13.23
N LYS A 68 0.43 14.18 -12.09
CA LYS A 68 1.79 14.01 -11.56
C LYS A 68 1.68 13.51 -10.12
N PRO A 69 2.65 12.72 -9.62
CA PRO A 69 2.79 12.51 -8.19
C PRO A 69 2.98 13.86 -7.49
N ASP A 70 2.29 14.05 -6.38
CA ASP A 70 2.25 15.30 -5.62
C ASP A 70 2.72 15.00 -4.20
N SER A 71 3.82 15.64 -3.78
CA SER A 71 4.41 15.44 -2.46
C SER A 71 3.56 15.99 -1.30
N SER A 72 2.57 16.83 -1.60
CA SER A 72 1.57 17.27 -0.61
C SER A 72 0.44 16.26 -0.41
N PHE A 73 0.26 15.32 -1.35
CA PHE A 73 -0.71 14.23 -1.25
C PHE A 73 -0.08 12.92 -0.74
N PHE A 74 1.13 12.60 -1.22
CA PHE A 74 1.85 11.43 -0.76
C PHE A 74 3.36 11.66 -0.82
N ILE A 75 4.03 11.39 0.30
CA ILE A 75 5.47 11.28 0.37
C ILE A 75 5.84 10.05 1.18
N SER A 76 6.71 9.21 0.62
CA SER A 76 7.23 8.03 1.29
C SER A 76 8.18 8.46 2.43
N ASN A 77 8.40 7.60 3.43
CA ASN A 77 9.38 7.82 4.49
C ASN A 77 10.78 8.06 3.91
N SER A 78 11.14 7.33 2.84
CA SER A 78 12.34 7.54 2.03
C SER A 78 12.38 8.87 1.24
N ARG A 79 11.42 9.78 1.47
CA ARG A 79 11.22 11.08 0.78
C ARG A 79 11.06 10.95 -0.74
N THR A 80 10.51 9.83 -1.20
CA THR A 80 10.18 9.60 -2.62
C THR A 80 8.68 9.65 -2.87
N SER A 81 8.26 9.87 -4.12
CA SER A 81 6.83 9.86 -4.51
C SER A 81 6.28 8.46 -4.78
N PHE A 82 6.94 7.42 -4.25
CA PHE A 82 6.63 6.02 -4.53
C PHE A 82 7.13 5.11 -3.41
N VAL A 83 6.57 3.91 -3.30
CA VAL A 83 7.02 2.85 -2.38
C VAL A 83 7.50 1.64 -3.19
N LYS A 84 8.61 1.04 -2.76
CA LYS A 84 9.15 -0.20 -3.35
C LYS A 84 8.51 -1.41 -2.68
N CYS A 85 8.11 -2.40 -3.47
CA CYS A 85 7.47 -3.63 -3.02
C CYS A 85 7.69 -4.74 -4.06
N TYR A 86 7.05 -5.89 -3.87
CA TYR A 86 6.89 -6.93 -4.87
C TYR A 86 5.41 -7.18 -5.16
N HIS A 87 5.07 -7.45 -6.42
CA HIS A 87 3.75 -7.94 -6.81
C HIS A 87 3.94 -9.36 -7.38
N GLY A 88 3.52 -10.37 -6.62
CA GLY A 88 3.99 -11.74 -6.80
C GLY A 88 5.52 -11.79 -6.69
N THR A 89 6.20 -12.30 -7.72
CA THR A 89 7.67 -12.37 -7.79
C THR A 89 8.34 -11.15 -8.46
N SER A 90 7.56 -10.17 -8.92
CA SER A 90 8.09 -9.03 -9.69
C SER A 90 8.37 -7.80 -8.81
N PRO A 91 9.61 -7.26 -8.80
CA PRO A 91 9.90 -5.96 -8.21
C PRO A 91 8.95 -4.89 -8.78
N SER A 92 8.35 -4.11 -7.88
CA SER A 92 7.23 -3.23 -8.18
C SER A 92 7.34 -1.90 -7.44
N TYR A 93 6.79 -0.85 -8.05
CA TYR A 93 6.72 0.50 -7.52
C TYR A 93 5.26 0.92 -7.42
N LEU A 94 4.82 1.22 -6.20
CA LEU A 94 3.53 1.85 -5.93
C LEU A 94 3.73 3.35 -6.04
N VAL A 95 2.96 4.01 -6.91
CA VAL A 95 3.02 5.47 -7.12
C VAL A 95 1.64 6.06 -6.83
N PRO A 96 1.35 6.41 -5.57
CA PRO A 96 0.13 7.12 -5.20
C PRO A 96 0.00 8.45 -5.96
N CYS A 97 -1.13 8.64 -6.63
CA CYS A 97 -1.50 9.90 -7.27
C CYS A 97 -2.91 10.30 -6.81
N ARG A 98 -3.24 11.60 -6.77
CA ARG A 98 -4.53 12.08 -6.23
C ARG A 98 -5.79 11.38 -6.80
N PRO A 99 -5.87 10.97 -8.10
CA PRO A 99 -7.05 10.26 -8.61
C PRO A 99 -6.93 8.72 -8.63
N GLY A 100 -5.80 8.13 -8.27
CA GLY A 100 -5.60 6.68 -8.34
C GLY A 100 -4.18 6.20 -8.03
N LEU A 101 -4.03 4.89 -7.84
CA LEU A 101 -2.77 4.22 -7.61
C LEU A 101 -2.18 3.72 -8.95
N VAL A 102 -0.95 4.11 -9.27
CA VAL A 102 -0.19 3.50 -10.37
C VAL A 102 0.72 2.42 -9.80
N ILE A 103 0.68 1.23 -10.39
CA ILE A 103 1.52 0.08 -10.03
C ILE A 103 2.43 -0.20 -11.22
N ALA A 104 3.72 0.08 -11.09
CA ALA A 104 4.71 -0.18 -12.13
C ALA A 104 5.57 -1.39 -11.77
N THR A 105 5.51 -2.45 -12.57
CA THR A 105 6.39 -3.62 -12.45
C THR A 105 7.46 -3.59 -13.54
N SER A 106 8.41 -4.53 -13.50
CA SER A 106 9.41 -4.70 -14.57
C SER A 106 8.84 -5.03 -15.95
N SER A 107 7.60 -5.52 -16.04
CA SER A 107 7.01 -6.06 -17.27
C SER A 107 5.64 -5.49 -17.65
N ASN A 108 4.95 -4.82 -16.72
CA ASN A 108 3.62 -4.27 -16.93
C ASN A 108 3.37 -3.05 -16.04
N VAL A 109 2.40 -2.22 -16.40
CA VAL A 109 1.91 -1.14 -15.56
C VAL A 109 0.40 -1.26 -15.43
N HIS A 110 -0.11 -1.08 -14.21
CA HIS A 110 -1.53 -1.01 -13.92
C HIS A 110 -1.86 0.35 -13.31
N TYR A 111 -3.08 0.81 -13.55
CA TYR A 111 -3.67 1.97 -12.89
C TYR A 111 -4.97 1.52 -12.23
N ILE A 112 -5.12 1.81 -10.94
CA ILE A 112 -6.34 1.58 -10.17
C ILE A 112 -6.91 2.97 -9.84
N PRO A 113 -8.03 3.38 -10.45
CA PRO A 113 -8.76 4.58 -10.05
C PRO A 113 -9.13 4.49 -8.57
N HIS A 114 -9.05 5.59 -7.81
CA HIS A 114 -9.46 5.56 -6.40
C HIS A 114 -10.94 5.17 -6.23
N GLU A 115 -11.80 5.60 -7.14
CA GLU A 115 -13.23 5.22 -7.20
C GLU A 115 -13.48 3.71 -7.31
N ASP A 116 -12.50 2.94 -7.80
CA ASP A 116 -12.56 1.48 -7.85
C ASP A 116 -12.04 0.80 -6.57
N VAL A 117 -11.46 1.52 -5.60
CA VAL A 117 -10.94 0.92 -4.36
C VAL A 117 -12.06 0.75 -3.34
N ILE A 118 -12.28 -0.50 -2.90
CA ILE A 118 -13.19 -0.85 -1.80
C ILE A 118 -12.45 -0.79 -0.46
N ALA A 119 -11.25 -1.37 -0.40
CA ALA A 119 -10.49 -1.49 0.84
C ALA A 119 -8.98 -1.51 0.56
N MET A 120 -8.21 -1.03 1.54
CA MET A 120 -6.76 -1.16 1.59
C MET A 120 -6.37 -1.69 2.98
N ASN A 121 -5.58 -2.77 3.05
CA ASN A 121 -5.20 -3.43 4.30
C ASN A 121 -3.68 -3.52 4.42
N LEU A 122 -3.14 -3.31 5.63
CA LEU A 122 -1.70 -3.37 5.94
C LEU A 122 -1.42 -4.56 6.89
N ASP A 123 -1.32 -5.75 6.32
CA ASP A 123 -1.25 -7.04 7.02
C ASP A 123 0.18 -7.47 7.40
N ARG A 124 0.27 -8.44 8.31
CA ARG A 124 1.46 -9.16 8.81
C ARG A 124 2.71 -8.31 9.09
N LEU A 125 2.91 -8.02 10.38
CA LEU A 125 4.19 -7.54 10.90
C LEU A 125 5.13 -8.72 11.17
N GLY A 126 6.15 -8.90 10.33
CA GLY A 126 7.19 -9.91 10.54
C GLY A 126 8.51 -9.52 9.89
N GLY A 127 9.59 -9.46 10.67
CA GLY A 127 10.94 -9.32 10.12
C GLY A 127 11.25 -8.01 9.37
N GLY A 128 10.73 -6.87 9.82
CA GLY A 128 11.07 -5.55 9.25
C GLY A 128 10.34 -5.20 7.95
N THR A 129 9.46 -6.07 7.45
CA THR A 129 8.54 -5.78 6.34
C THR A 129 7.09 -6.07 6.73
N PHE A 130 6.17 -5.68 5.85
CA PHE A 130 4.75 -6.00 5.91
C PHE A 130 4.16 -6.15 4.50
N ASP A 131 2.93 -6.63 4.42
CA ASP A 131 2.20 -6.80 3.16
C ASP A 131 1.07 -5.77 3.04
N PHE A 132 0.91 -5.18 1.86
CA PHE A 132 -0.11 -4.18 1.55
C PHE A 132 -1.08 -4.73 0.48
N MET A 133 -2.35 -4.84 0.85
CA MET A 133 -3.41 -5.37 -0.02
C MET A 133 -4.31 -4.22 -0.50
N VAL A 134 -4.61 -4.18 -1.79
CA VAL A 134 -5.63 -3.28 -2.38
C VAL A 134 -6.74 -4.11 -3.01
N LYS A 135 -7.98 -3.97 -2.51
CA LYS A 135 -9.17 -4.66 -3.02
C LYS A 135 -10.05 -3.72 -3.82
N THR A 136 -10.45 -4.14 -5.02
CA THR A 136 -11.20 -3.30 -5.97
C THR A 136 -12.66 -3.75 -6.18
N SER A 137 -13.48 -2.81 -6.67
CA SER A 137 -14.86 -2.96 -7.17
C SER A 137 -15.01 -4.15 -8.12
N THR A 138 -14.03 -4.34 -8.99
CA THR A 138 -13.95 -5.43 -9.98
C THR A 138 -13.65 -6.82 -9.38
N GLN A 139 -13.71 -6.95 -8.04
CA GLN A 139 -13.30 -8.12 -7.25
C GLN A 139 -11.84 -8.55 -7.43
N LYS A 140 -11.01 -7.76 -8.13
CA LYS A 140 -9.56 -7.97 -8.16
C LYS A 140 -8.95 -7.50 -6.85
N GLN A 141 -8.08 -8.35 -6.32
CA GLN A 141 -7.18 -8.06 -5.21
C GLN A 141 -5.76 -7.94 -5.75
N TYR A 142 -5.01 -6.97 -5.24
CA TYR A 142 -3.60 -6.76 -5.54
C TYR A 142 -2.82 -6.85 -4.24
N ASP A 143 -1.96 -7.86 -4.13
CA ASP A 143 -1.16 -8.13 -2.94
C ASP A 143 0.29 -7.69 -3.18
N PHE A 144 0.72 -6.68 -2.42
CA PHE A 144 2.06 -6.11 -2.49
C PHE A 144 2.87 -6.56 -1.28
N THR A 145 3.88 -7.39 -1.51
CA THR A 145 4.66 -8.00 -0.43
C THR A 145 6.00 -7.27 -0.24
N MET A 146 6.66 -7.57 0.88
CA MET A 146 7.99 -7.06 1.23
C MET A 146 8.05 -5.52 1.25
N VAL A 147 6.98 -4.86 1.71
CA VAL A 147 6.96 -3.40 1.92
C VAL A 147 7.78 -3.11 3.18
N ALA A 148 8.74 -2.18 3.08
CA ALA A 148 9.59 -1.80 4.21
C ALA A 148 8.76 -1.21 5.36
N ARG A 149 8.99 -1.65 6.62
CA ARG A 149 8.19 -1.26 7.80
C ARG A 149 8.09 0.25 8.00
N GLU A 150 9.12 0.99 7.62
CA GLU A 150 9.19 2.45 7.74
C GLU A 150 8.20 3.16 6.81
N GLU A 151 7.77 2.51 5.72
CA GLU A 151 6.77 3.02 4.78
C GLU A 151 5.31 2.69 5.22
N ARG A 152 5.12 2.09 6.42
CA ARG A 152 3.79 1.73 6.94
C ARG A 152 2.92 2.97 7.21
N ALA A 153 3.47 3.97 7.90
CA ALA A 153 2.71 5.13 8.36
C ALA A 153 2.14 5.97 7.19
N CYS A 154 2.96 6.24 6.17
CA CYS A 154 2.51 7.01 4.99
C CYS A 154 1.51 6.23 4.12
N LEU A 155 1.62 4.89 4.04
CA LEU A 155 0.63 4.06 3.35
C LEU A 155 -0.68 3.93 4.14
N GLU A 156 -0.64 3.99 5.47
CA GLU A 156 -1.85 4.03 6.31
C GLU A 156 -2.59 5.36 6.16
N GLU A 157 -1.88 6.49 6.23
CA GLU A 157 -2.43 7.83 5.98
C GLU A 157 -3.06 7.93 4.57
N TYR A 158 -2.33 7.46 3.55
CA TYR A 158 -2.84 7.36 2.18
C TYR A 158 -4.12 6.51 2.09
N SER A 159 -4.14 5.35 2.76
CA SER A 159 -5.31 4.46 2.78
C SER A 159 -6.52 5.14 3.40
N LYS A 160 -6.33 5.79 4.56
CA LYS A 160 -7.37 6.57 5.25
C LYS A 160 -7.92 7.68 4.35
N GLU A 161 -7.06 8.47 3.71
CA GLU A 161 -7.46 9.56 2.81
C GLU A 161 -8.24 9.07 1.58
N VAL A 162 -7.82 7.97 0.94
CA VAL A 162 -8.53 7.41 -0.23
C VAL A 162 -9.91 6.89 0.14
N ILE A 163 -10.02 6.13 1.24
CA ILE A 163 -11.31 5.59 1.70
C ILE A 163 -12.25 6.72 2.14
N ARG A 164 -11.72 7.76 2.81
CA ARG A 164 -12.45 8.97 3.19
C ARG A 164 -13.00 9.73 1.96
N GLU A 165 -12.16 9.98 0.95
CA GLU A 165 -12.63 10.61 -0.29
C GLU A 165 -13.72 9.80 -0.99
N ASN A 166 -13.57 8.47 -1.07
CA ASN A 166 -14.57 7.59 -1.68
C ASN A 166 -15.91 7.65 -0.94
N ARG A 167 -15.90 7.61 0.40
CA ARG A 167 -17.11 7.73 1.24
C ARG A 167 -17.84 9.06 1.03
N ILE A 168 -17.09 10.15 0.88
CA ILE A 168 -17.65 11.48 0.57
C ILE A 168 -18.29 11.49 -0.83
N ARG A 169 -17.58 10.99 -1.85
CA ARG A 169 -18.07 10.95 -3.24
C ARG A 169 -19.31 10.07 -3.42
N GLN A 170 -19.44 8.99 -2.64
CA GLN A 170 -20.60 8.09 -2.66
C GLN A 170 -21.81 8.62 -1.86
N GLY A 171 -21.76 9.86 -1.36
CA GLY A 171 -22.95 10.57 -0.87
C GLY A 171 -23.23 10.43 0.62
N GLY A 172 -22.24 10.03 1.44
CA GLY A 172 -22.20 10.38 2.87
C GLY A 172 -23.34 9.92 3.78
N LYS A 173 -24.21 8.99 3.36
CA LYS A 173 -25.28 8.42 4.21
C LYS A 173 -24.82 7.23 5.05
N GLY A 174 -23.69 7.38 5.73
CA GLY A 174 -23.22 6.44 6.76
C GLY A 174 -22.80 7.24 7.98
N ASN A 175 -23.34 6.88 9.14
CA ASN A 175 -23.24 7.61 10.41
C ASN A 175 -21.84 8.17 10.71
N GLU A 176 -21.83 9.35 11.30
CA GLU A 176 -20.78 9.75 12.23
C GLU A 176 -20.65 8.64 13.28
N VAL A 177 -19.45 8.07 13.36
CA VAL A 177 -18.99 7.31 14.51
C VAL A 177 -17.73 8.05 14.91
N ASP A 178 -17.77 8.66 16.08
CA ASP A 178 -16.65 9.41 16.64
C ASP A 178 -15.50 8.45 16.93
N GLU A 179 -14.35 8.70 16.28
CA GLU A 179 -13.04 8.20 16.70
C GLU A 179 -12.09 9.39 16.78
N ASP A 180 -12.43 10.33 17.67
CA ASP A 180 -11.51 11.35 18.16
C ASP A 180 -10.64 10.73 19.27
N ASP A 181 -9.72 9.85 18.86
CA ASP A 181 -8.74 9.21 19.76
C ASP A 181 -7.58 10.19 20.03
N SER A 182 -7.91 11.26 20.75
CA SER A 182 -6.98 12.27 21.27
C SER A 182 -7.02 12.24 22.80
N SER A 183 -6.54 11.14 23.38
CA SER A 183 -6.43 10.97 24.83
C SER A 183 -5.35 11.88 25.44
N ASP A 184 -5.72 13.09 25.88
CA ASP A 184 -4.88 13.93 26.75
C ASP A 184 -5.72 15.02 27.46
N ASP A 185 -6.45 14.65 28.53
CA ASP A 185 -6.70 15.57 29.67
C ASP A 185 -7.01 14.77 30.97
N PRO A 186 -6.24 14.94 32.06
CA PRO A 186 -6.52 14.31 33.34
C PRO A 186 -7.43 15.17 34.24
N PHE A 187 -8.08 14.53 35.22
CA PHE A 187 -8.99 15.10 36.23
C PHE A 187 -10.40 15.52 35.77
N SER A 188 -11.35 14.60 35.97
CA SER A 188 -12.64 14.96 36.56
C SER A 188 -13.03 13.93 37.62
N LEU A 189 -12.98 14.34 38.89
CA LEU A 189 -13.51 13.59 40.04
C LEU A 189 -14.99 13.95 40.23
N GLN A 190 -15.72 13.06 40.93
CA GLN A 190 -17.15 13.13 41.26
C GLN A 190 -18.10 12.64 40.15
N SER A 191 -19.11 11.81 40.42
CA SER A 191 -19.46 11.12 41.68
C SER A 191 -20.39 9.92 41.43
N GLU A 192 -20.19 8.88 42.24
CA GLU A 192 -21.22 8.00 42.84
C GLU A 192 -22.59 7.88 42.12
N ASP A 193 -22.84 6.70 41.56
CA ASP A 193 -24.18 6.09 41.58
C ASP A 193 -24.03 4.58 41.86
N GLU A 194 -24.55 4.12 42.99
CA GLU A 194 -24.54 2.72 43.39
C GLU A 194 -25.80 2.02 42.85
N SER A 195 -25.65 0.97 42.04
CA SER A 195 -26.59 -0.17 42.08
C SER A 195 -26.14 -1.39 41.26
N ASP A 196 -26.30 -2.55 41.89
CA ASP A 196 -26.62 -3.83 41.26
C ASP A 196 -25.69 -4.42 40.18
N LYS A 197 -24.72 -5.24 40.63
CA LYS A 197 -24.64 -6.68 40.23
C LYS A 197 -23.61 -7.48 41.04
N GLU A 198 -23.93 -7.66 42.31
CA GLU A 198 -23.33 -8.68 43.18
C GLU A 198 -23.87 -10.09 42.80
N LYS A 199 -23.36 -10.71 41.72
CA LYS A 199 -23.80 -12.07 41.31
C LYS A 199 -22.76 -13.05 40.73
N ASP A 200 -21.53 -12.64 40.42
CA ASP A 200 -20.59 -13.52 39.69
C ASP A 200 -19.55 -14.24 40.60
N ALA A 201 -19.71 -14.16 41.93
CA ALA A 201 -18.72 -14.67 42.89
C ALA A 201 -18.87 -16.15 43.31
N GLU A 202 -19.96 -16.84 42.94
CA GLU A 202 -20.18 -18.25 43.32
C GLU A 202 -19.69 -19.28 42.28
N ALA A 203 -19.53 -18.91 41.01
CA ALA A 203 -19.17 -19.85 39.93
C ALA A 203 -17.71 -20.36 39.97
N LEU A 204 -16.85 -19.83 40.86
CA LEU A 204 -15.42 -20.17 40.93
C LEU A 204 -15.02 -21.03 42.15
N LYS A 205 -15.99 -21.51 42.94
CA LYS A 205 -15.73 -22.41 44.09
C LYS A 205 -16.06 -23.89 43.84
N GLU A 206 -16.73 -24.21 42.73
CA GLU A 206 -17.20 -25.57 42.42
C GLU A 206 -16.24 -26.39 41.55
N LEU A 207 -15.09 -25.82 41.14
CA LEU A 207 -14.06 -26.48 40.31
C LEU A 207 -12.78 -26.87 41.11
N VAL A 208 -12.87 -26.99 42.43
CA VAL A 208 -11.74 -27.28 43.34
C VAL A 208 -11.99 -28.51 44.23
N LYS A 209 -12.93 -29.38 43.83
CA LYS A 209 -13.15 -30.73 44.36
C LYS A 209 -13.51 -31.65 43.20
N GLU A 210 -13.10 -32.91 43.30
CA GLU A 210 -13.02 -33.90 42.20
C GLU A 210 -11.86 -33.55 41.21
N ASP A 211 -10.72 -34.24 41.21
CA ASP A 211 -10.27 -35.40 42.01
C ASP A 211 -8.79 -35.30 42.38
N SER A 212 -8.44 -35.91 43.52
CA SER A 212 -7.06 -36.15 43.99
C SER A 212 -6.68 -37.62 43.79
N GLU A 213 -5.37 -37.93 43.90
CA GLU A 213 -4.78 -39.29 44.11
C GLU A 213 -4.80 -40.24 42.88
N GLU A 214 -3.80 -41.08 42.60
CA GLU A 214 -2.46 -41.27 43.18
C GLU A 214 -1.47 -41.92 42.16
N ASP A 215 -0.16 -41.81 42.41
CA ASP A 215 0.96 -42.65 41.94
C ASP A 215 1.28 -42.85 40.42
N ALA A 216 2.54 -43.14 40.00
CA ALA A 216 3.87 -42.93 40.61
C ALA A 216 5.05 -43.19 39.63
N ASP A 217 6.25 -42.83 40.12
CA ASP A 217 7.55 -43.50 39.93
C ASP A 217 8.42 -43.26 38.66
N GLY A 218 9.75 -43.33 38.87
CA GLY A 218 10.84 -43.42 37.88
C GLY A 218 11.38 -42.08 37.33
N SER A 219 12.39 -41.43 37.91
CA SER A 219 13.85 -41.74 37.81
C SER A 219 14.42 -41.65 36.38
N ASP A 220 15.57 -41.07 36.04
CA ASP A 220 16.64 -40.29 36.72
C ASP A 220 17.62 -39.79 35.60
N SER A 221 18.71 -39.10 35.93
CA SER A 221 19.90 -38.80 35.10
C SER A 221 19.89 -37.57 34.17
N SER A 222 20.36 -36.44 34.71
CA SER A 222 21.26 -35.49 34.01
C SER A 222 22.72 -36.01 34.09
N PRO A 223 23.78 -35.30 33.61
CA PRO A 223 23.88 -34.09 32.78
C PRO A 223 24.90 -34.26 31.60
N ASP A 224 25.17 -33.19 30.83
CA ASP A 224 26.50 -32.52 30.76
C ASP A 224 26.76 -31.71 29.47
N ASP A 225 27.53 -30.64 29.66
CA ASP A 225 28.08 -29.71 28.67
C ASP A 225 28.92 -30.38 27.55
N ASP A 226 28.98 -29.76 26.37
CA ASP A 226 30.24 -29.09 25.97
C ASP A 226 30.10 -28.18 24.72
N LEU A 227 30.63 -26.97 24.84
CA LEU A 227 30.96 -26.06 23.74
C LEU A 227 32.48 -25.95 23.67
N PRO A 228 33.08 -26.06 22.48
CA PRO A 228 34.04 -25.00 22.16
C PRO A 228 34.04 -24.52 20.70
N SER A 229 34.31 -23.23 20.54
CA SER A 229 34.58 -22.59 19.24
C SER A 229 35.98 -22.93 18.71
N LYS A 230 36.16 -22.98 17.37
CA LYS A 230 37.09 -22.07 16.65
C LYS A 230 37.11 -22.27 15.12
N ARG A 231 37.03 -21.12 14.44
CA ARG A 231 37.81 -20.69 13.25
C ARG A 231 38.40 -21.76 12.30
N GLN A 232 38.11 -21.58 11.00
CA GLN A 232 39.21 -21.41 10.03
C GLN A 232 38.81 -20.48 8.86
N ARG A 233 39.78 -19.67 8.41
CA ARG A 233 39.77 -18.93 7.14
C ARG A 233 40.67 -19.69 6.16
N THR A 234 40.27 -19.75 4.89
CA THR A 234 41.18 -19.90 3.74
C THR A 234 40.49 -19.18 2.57
N ILE A 235 40.98 -17.99 2.17
CA ILE A 235 41.79 -17.74 0.95
C ILE A 235 41.08 -18.28 -0.30
#